data_AF-A0A7S0WFZ0-F1
#
_entry.id   AF-A0A7S0WFZ0-F1
#
_cell.length_a   1.000
_cell.length_b   1.000
_cell.length_c   1.000
_cell.angle_alpha   90.00
_cell.angle_beta   90.00
_cell.angle_gamma   90.00
#
_symmetry.space_group_name_H-M   'P 1'
#
loop_
_entity.id
_entity.type
_entity.pdbx_description
1 polymer ?
#
loop_
_entity_poly.entity_id
_entity_poly.type
_entity_poly.pdbx_seq_one_letter_code
_entity_poly.pdbx_strand_id
1 'polypeptide(L)'
;GATIVSATFLLLAEEALTFRDGMAAPKEAWTEDRLVDFGPGTGPKRVWLLDNPEVYTSHQAMGIPTLSSSFGTAPGIWNLLFGAMKALPKKILADRDLMQALSVFSEPIIRAVDAIVGAKNCMRVDAVGADGTELTLRVTHHDLEQAVGIGTAAFGMEILLGNVENGVCFPIEMTQTQRKAILARAKRETSLWELEPSS
;
A
#
# COMPACT_ATOMS: atom_id res chain seq x y z
N GLY A 1 -0.59 -10.78 9.30
CA GLY A 1 -0.68 -10.16 10.66
C GLY A 1 -2.03 -9.49 10.93
N ALA A 2 -2.49 -9.49 12.19
CA ALA A 2 -3.82 -9.02 12.62
C ALA A 2 -4.09 -7.52 12.34
N THR A 3 -3.08 -6.66 12.46
CA THR A 3 -3.22 -5.21 12.20
C THR A 3 -3.65 -4.91 10.77
N ILE A 4 -3.09 -5.62 9.79
CA ILE A 4 -3.42 -5.43 8.37
C ILE A 4 -4.86 -5.83 8.12
N VAL A 5 -5.29 -6.98 8.66
CA VAL A 5 -6.67 -7.48 8.48
C VAL A 5 -7.69 -6.51 9.09
N SER A 6 -7.43 -6.02 10.30
CA SER A 6 -8.30 -5.03 10.97
C SER A 6 -8.37 -3.71 10.17
N ALA A 7 -7.21 -3.20 9.73
CA ALA A 7 -7.15 -2.00 8.91
C ALA A 7 -7.88 -2.18 7.57
N THR A 8 -7.67 -3.31 6.87
CA THR A 8 -8.38 -3.61 5.62
C THR A 8 -9.89 -3.65 5.85
N PHE A 9 -10.38 -4.25 6.94
CA PHE A 9 -11.83 -4.25 7.21
C PHE A 9 -12.42 -2.85 7.40
N LEU A 10 -11.70 -1.96 8.09
CA LEU A 10 -12.13 -0.57 8.22
C LEU A 10 -12.14 0.13 6.85
N LEU A 11 -11.11 -0.09 6.02
CA LEU A 11 -11.03 0.49 4.67
C LEU A 11 -12.11 -0.05 3.72
N LEU A 12 -12.63 -1.26 3.95
CA LEU A 12 -13.78 -1.79 3.19
C LEU A 12 -15.09 -1.01 3.48
N ALA A 13 -15.17 -0.30 4.62
CA ALA A 13 -16.35 0.48 4.98
C ALA A 13 -16.41 1.85 4.29
N GLU A 14 -15.24 2.37 3.86
CA GLU A 14 -15.05 3.70 3.30
C GLU A 14 -14.99 3.68 1.77
N GLU A 15 -15.19 4.85 1.14
CA GLU A 15 -14.94 5.00 -0.29
C GLU A 15 -13.44 5.23 -0.51
N ALA A 16 -12.88 4.56 -1.52
CA ALA A 16 -11.52 4.80 -1.96
C ALA A 16 -11.43 6.15 -2.66
N LEU A 17 -10.61 7.06 -2.12
CA LEU A 17 -10.29 8.30 -2.78
C LEU A 17 -9.45 8.00 -4.02
N THR A 18 -9.93 8.47 -5.17
CA THR A 18 -9.13 8.53 -6.39
C THR A 18 -9.16 9.95 -6.94
N PHE A 19 -8.21 10.28 -7.80
CA PHE A 19 -8.23 11.52 -8.57
C PHE A 19 -8.28 11.19 -10.05
N ARG A 20 -9.07 11.99 -10.79
CA ARG A 20 -9.11 11.99 -12.25
C ARG A 20 -9.13 13.43 -12.71
N ASP A 21 -8.20 13.79 -13.58
CA ASP A 21 -8.10 15.12 -14.19
C ASP A 21 -8.08 16.26 -13.14
N GLY A 22 -7.41 16.01 -12.01
CA GLY A 22 -7.26 16.94 -10.89
C GLY A 22 -8.45 16.97 -9.94
N MET A 23 -9.52 16.21 -10.21
CA MET A 23 -10.74 16.20 -9.41
C MET A 23 -10.84 14.93 -8.56
N ALA A 24 -11.24 15.09 -7.30
CA ALA A 24 -11.55 13.96 -6.44
C ALA A 24 -12.72 13.16 -7.03
N ALA A 25 -12.51 11.86 -7.17
CA ALA A 25 -13.47 10.89 -7.67
C ALA A 25 -13.53 9.70 -6.70
N PRO A 26 -14.25 9.82 -5.57
CA PRO A 26 -14.43 8.70 -4.64
C PRO A 26 -15.10 7.52 -5.35
N LYS A 27 -14.66 6.32 -5.02
CA LYS A 27 -15.17 5.08 -5.60
C LYS A 27 -15.39 4.05 -4.50
N GLU A 28 -16.26 3.09 -4.78
CA GLU A 28 -16.49 2.01 -3.83
C GLU A 28 -15.21 1.18 -3.62
N ALA A 29 -14.85 0.90 -2.37
CA ALA A 29 -13.71 0.03 -2.06
C ALA A 29 -13.94 -1.41 -2.57
N TRP A 30 -12.85 -2.14 -2.78
CA TRP A 30 -12.81 -3.52 -3.23
C TRP A 30 -13.50 -3.76 -4.59
N THR A 31 -13.42 -2.78 -5.49
CA THR A 31 -13.81 -2.89 -6.91
C THR A 31 -12.58 -2.86 -7.81
N GLU A 32 -12.78 -2.76 -9.13
CA GLU A 32 -11.69 -2.62 -10.12
C GLU A 32 -10.62 -3.71 -9.97
N ASP A 33 -11.06 -4.96 -9.96
CA ASP A 33 -10.19 -6.13 -9.99
C ASP A 33 -9.24 -6.05 -11.19
N ARG A 34 -7.94 -6.06 -10.90
CA ARG A 34 -6.87 -6.01 -11.91
C ARG A 34 -5.87 -7.11 -11.65
N LEU A 35 -5.45 -7.78 -12.72
CA LEU A 35 -4.30 -8.68 -12.69
C LEU A 35 -3.04 -7.86 -13.00
N VAL A 36 -2.13 -7.79 -12.03
CA VAL A 36 -0.92 -6.95 -12.10
C VAL A 36 0.31 -7.84 -11.91
N ASP A 37 1.30 -7.69 -12.77
CA ASP A 37 2.58 -8.37 -12.62
C ASP A 37 3.53 -7.58 -11.71
N PHE A 38 3.94 -8.23 -10.62
CA PHE A 38 4.90 -7.71 -9.63
C PHE A 38 6.35 -8.13 -9.94
N GLY A 39 6.59 -8.78 -11.08
CA GLY A 39 7.92 -9.13 -11.56
C GLY A 39 8.42 -10.48 -11.05
N PRO A 40 9.69 -10.81 -11.33
CA PRO A 40 10.27 -12.11 -11.02
C PRO A 40 10.13 -12.50 -9.54
N GLY A 41 9.83 -13.78 -9.29
CA GLY A 41 9.70 -14.33 -7.93
C GLY A 41 8.34 -14.09 -7.26
N THR A 42 7.49 -13.22 -7.82
CA THR A 42 6.09 -13.03 -7.38
C THR A 42 5.11 -13.29 -8.52
N GLY A 43 5.39 -12.75 -9.70
CA GLY A 43 4.54 -12.86 -10.88
C GLY A 43 3.19 -12.16 -10.72
N PRO A 44 2.21 -12.50 -11.58
CA PRO A 44 0.88 -11.90 -11.58
C PRO A 44 0.11 -12.12 -10.27
N LYS A 45 -0.51 -11.07 -9.76
CA LYS A 45 -1.43 -11.09 -8.61
C LYS A 45 -2.63 -10.19 -8.87
N ARG A 46 -3.77 -10.58 -8.30
CA ARG A 46 -4.99 -9.77 -8.36
C ARG A 46 -4.94 -8.70 -7.27
N VAL A 47 -5.34 -7.49 -7.62
CA VAL A 47 -5.47 -6.34 -6.73
C VAL A 47 -6.82 -5.66 -6.95
N TRP A 48 -7.31 -5.00 -5.91
CA TRP A 48 -8.57 -4.26 -5.89
C TRP A 48 -8.35 -2.85 -5.39
N LEU A 49 -9.19 -1.94 -5.84
CA LEU A 49 -9.21 -0.55 -5.39
C LEU A 49 -9.40 -0.49 -3.86
N LEU A 50 -8.55 0.26 -3.17
CA LEU A 50 -8.62 0.46 -1.72
C LEU A 50 -8.14 1.88 -1.36
N ASP A 51 -8.71 2.46 -0.30
CA ASP A 51 -8.32 3.80 0.14
C ASP A 51 -6.98 3.76 0.87
N ASN A 52 -5.93 4.19 0.19
CA ASN A 52 -4.61 4.27 0.78
C ASN A 52 -4.13 5.74 0.86
N PRO A 53 -3.43 6.12 1.94
CA PRO A 53 -3.09 7.52 2.22
C PRO A 53 -2.14 8.16 1.20
N GLU A 54 -1.37 7.37 0.43
CA GLU A 54 -0.50 7.88 -0.63
C GLU A 54 -1.27 8.61 -1.74
N VAL A 55 -2.55 8.29 -1.96
CA VAL A 55 -3.35 8.95 -3.00
C VAL A 55 -3.56 10.42 -2.67
N TYR A 56 -4.08 10.68 -1.46
CA TYR A 56 -4.28 12.04 -0.97
C TYR A 56 -2.96 12.82 -0.90
N THR A 57 -1.96 12.25 -0.23
CA THR A 57 -0.70 12.96 0.03
C THR A 57 0.08 13.25 -1.26
N SER A 58 0.10 12.33 -2.22
CA SER A 58 0.76 12.57 -3.51
C SER A 58 0.04 13.62 -4.36
N HIS A 59 -1.30 13.61 -4.37
CA HIS A 59 -2.05 14.66 -5.05
C HIS A 59 -1.81 16.04 -4.41
N GLN A 60 -1.92 16.14 -3.08
CA GLN A 60 -1.72 17.41 -2.37
C GLN A 60 -0.30 17.96 -2.51
N ALA A 61 0.72 17.12 -2.35
CA ALA A 61 2.11 17.58 -2.35
C ALA A 61 2.71 17.75 -3.74
N MET A 62 2.30 16.94 -4.72
CA MET A 62 2.89 16.94 -6.07
C MET A 62 1.93 17.36 -7.19
N GLY A 63 0.64 17.56 -6.91
CA GLY A 63 -0.34 17.96 -7.91
C GLY A 63 -0.63 16.90 -8.96
N ILE A 64 -0.43 15.61 -8.66
CA ILE A 64 -0.66 14.51 -9.61
C ILE A 64 -2.17 14.48 -9.97
N PRO A 65 -2.55 14.70 -11.25
CA PRO A 65 -3.96 14.92 -11.61
C PRO A 65 -4.79 13.64 -11.61
N THR A 66 -4.18 12.50 -11.93
CA THR A 66 -4.87 11.21 -12.01
C THR A 66 -4.10 10.17 -11.21
N LEU A 67 -4.73 9.63 -10.17
CA LEU A 67 -4.08 8.72 -9.23
C LEU A 67 -5.10 7.82 -8.53
N SER A 68 -4.73 6.56 -8.31
CA SER A 68 -5.50 5.57 -7.56
C SER A 68 -4.53 4.56 -6.94
N SER A 69 -4.89 3.97 -5.81
CA SER A 69 -4.13 2.88 -5.21
C SER A 69 -4.92 1.57 -5.21
N SER A 70 -4.24 0.45 -5.10
CA SER A 70 -4.90 -0.86 -5.05
C SER A 70 -4.11 -1.81 -4.18
N PHE A 71 -4.82 -2.74 -3.57
CA PHE A 71 -4.28 -3.71 -2.64
C PHE A 71 -4.77 -5.11 -2.97
N GLY A 72 -3.95 -6.11 -2.66
CA GLY A 72 -4.30 -7.51 -2.76
C GLY A 72 -3.38 -8.34 -1.86
N THR A 73 -3.83 -9.51 -1.49
CA THR A 73 -3.05 -10.44 -0.67
C THR A 73 -2.97 -11.83 -1.30
N ALA A 74 -1.95 -12.60 -0.90
CA ALA A 74 -1.81 -13.99 -1.26
C ALA A 74 -1.75 -14.83 0.04
N PRO A 75 -2.35 -16.02 0.09
CA PRO A 75 -3.05 -16.69 -1.00
C PRO A 75 -4.42 -16.07 -1.30
N GLY A 76 -4.92 -16.26 -2.53
CA GLY A 76 -6.12 -15.58 -3.03
C GLY A 76 -7.41 -15.81 -2.24
N ILE A 77 -7.45 -16.83 -1.38
CA ILE A 77 -8.56 -17.08 -0.44
C ILE A 77 -8.83 -15.89 0.49
N TRP A 78 -7.81 -15.15 0.89
CA TRP A 78 -7.99 -13.95 1.71
C TRP A 78 -8.70 -12.83 0.93
N ASN A 79 -8.47 -12.73 -0.37
CA ASN A 79 -9.19 -11.76 -1.20
C ASN A 79 -10.68 -12.11 -1.34
N LEU A 80 -10.99 -13.41 -1.37
CA LEU A 80 -12.38 -13.89 -1.30
C LEU A 80 -13.01 -13.54 0.05
N LEU A 81 -12.26 -13.70 1.15
CA LEU A 81 -12.72 -13.27 2.47
C LEU A 81 -13.02 -11.77 2.50
N PHE A 82 -12.10 -10.92 2.02
CA PHE A 82 -12.34 -9.47 1.96
C PHE A 82 -13.53 -9.10 1.08
N GLY A 83 -13.70 -9.78 -0.06
CA GLY A 83 -14.88 -9.61 -0.90
C GLY A 83 -16.18 -10.01 -0.20
N ALA A 84 -16.17 -11.08 0.61
CA ALA A 84 -17.31 -11.48 1.41
C ALA A 84 -17.59 -10.48 2.56
N MET A 85 -16.54 -9.99 3.23
CA MET A 85 -16.65 -9.00 4.30
C MET A 85 -17.25 -7.68 3.80
N LYS A 86 -16.95 -7.26 2.58
CA LYS A 86 -17.59 -6.10 1.93
C LYS A 86 -19.11 -6.20 1.87
N ALA A 87 -19.68 -7.41 1.83
CA ALA A 87 -21.14 -7.60 1.82
C ALA A 87 -21.79 -7.33 3.19
N LEU A 88 -21.00 -7.18 4.27
CA LEU A 88 -21.52 -6.82 5.57
C LEU A 88 -21.97 -5.34 5.60
N PRO A 89 -22.98 -5.00 6.42
CA PRO A 89 -23.38 -3.62 6.63
C PRO A 89 -22.20 -2.74 7.05
N LYS A 90 -22.05 -1.55 6.44
CA LYS A 90 -20.99 -0.59 6.77
C LYS A 90 -20.88 -0.27 8.27
N LYS A 91 -22.00 -0.26 9.00
CA LYS A 91 -22.03 -0.05 10.46
C LYS A 91 -21.26 -1.11 11.24
N ILE A 92 -21.23 -2.35 10.74
CA ILE A 92 -20.47 -3.46 11.33
C ILE A 92 -18.99 -3.30 10.99
N LEU A 93 -18.66 -3.01 9.73
CA LEU A 93 -17.28 -2.81 9.29
C LEU A 93 -16.61 -1.58 9.93
N ALA A 94 -17.37 -0.52 10.21
CA ALA A 94 -16.88 0.70 10.85
C ALA A 94 -16.74 0.58 12.39
N ASP A 95 -17.23 -0.51 12.99
CA ASP A 95 -17.08 -0.77 14.42
C ASP A 95 -15.66 -1.27 14.70
N ARG A 96 -14.82 -0.37 15.21
CA ARG A 96 -13.40 -0.64 15.48
C ARG A 96 -13.21 -1.75 16.51
N ASP A 97 -14.04 -1.81 17.54
CA ASP A 97 -13.92 -2.81 18.61
C ASP A 97 -14.30 -4.19 18.07
N LEU A 98 -15.36 -4.27 17.26
CA LEU A 98 -15.76 -5.51 16.61
C LEU A 98 -14.74 -6.00 15.58
N MET A 99 -14.22 -5.11 14.73
CA MET A 99 -13.19 -5.47 13.74
C MET A 99 -11.88 -5.89 14.41
N GLN A 100 -11.51 -5.24 15.52
CA GLN A 100 -10.37 -5.65 16.32
C GLN A 100 -10.60 -7.02 16.96
N ALA A 101 -11.78 -7.28 17.54
CA ALA A 101 -12.11 -8.57 18.12
C ALA A 101 -12.10 -9.70 17.09
N LEU A 102 -12.69 -9.45 15.90
CA LEU A 102 -12.68 -10.40 14.78
C LEU A 102 -11.26 -10.68 14.29
N SER A 103 -10.40 -9.65 14.24
CA SER A 103 -8.99 -9.81 13.87
C SER A 103 -8.21 -10.64 14.88
N VAL A 104 -8.38 -10.38 16.18
CA VAL A 104 -7.75 -11.17 17.26
C VAL A 104 -8.24 -12.61 17.24
N PHE A 105 -9.54 -12.84 17.04
CA PHE A 105 -10.10 -14.18 16.89
C PHE A 105 -9.51 -14.92 15.68
N SER A 106 -9.27 -14.20 14.58
CA SER A 106 -8.69 -14.76 13.35
C SER A 106 -7.17 -14.89 13.39
N GLU A 107 -6.49 -14.29 14.38
CA GLU A 107 -5.02 -14.20 14.44
C GLU A 107 -4.31 -15.56 14.41
N PRO A 108 -4.76 -16.62 15.12
CA PRO A 108 -4.13 -17.93 15.05
C PRO A 108 -4.20 -18.53 13.64
N ILE A 109 -5.31 -18.31 12.92
CA ILE A 109 -5.51 -18.79 11.55
C ILE A 109 -4.61 -17.99 10.60
N ILE A 110 -4.56 -16.67 10.76
CA ILE A 110 -3.68 -15.78 9.99
C ILE A 110 -2.22 -16.21 10.18
N ARG A 111 -1.77 -16.42 11.43
CA ARG A 111 -0.39 -16.86 11.71
C ARG A 111 -0.09 -18.24 11.13
N ALA A 112 -1.04 -19.16 11.17
CA ALA A 112 -0.88 -20.49 10.56
C ALA A 112 -0.72 -20.40 9.03
N VAL A 113 -1.49 -19.55 8.37
CA VAL A 113 -1.37 -19.33 6.92
C VAL A 113 -0.11 -18.54 6.58
N ASP A 114 0.22 -17.49 7.34
CA ASP A 114 1.45 -16.70 7.18
C ASP A 114 2.70 -17.59 7.33
N ALA A 115 2.69 -18.56 8.25
CA ALA A 115 3.79 -19.53 8.42
C ALA A 115 3.98 -20.47 7.20
N ILE A 116 2.91 -20.70 6.44
CA ILE A 116 2.93 -21.57 5.25
C ILE A 116 3.27 -20.76 3.98
N VAL A 117 2.79 -19.51 3.89
CA VAL A 117 2.84 -18.69 2.66
C VAL A 117 3.98 -17.67 2.68
N GLY A 118 4.50 -17.34 3.86
CA GLY A 118 5.55 -16.35 4.08
C GLY A 118 5.02 -14.92 4.17
N ALA A 119 5.89 -14.00 4.57
CA ALA A 119 5.57 -12.59 4.83
C ALA A 119 5.99 -11.64 3.69
N LYS A 120 6.13 -12.17 2.47
CA LYS A 120 6.64 -11.41 1.31
C LYS A 120 5.73 -10.22 0.99
N ASN A 121 6.31 -9.04 0.84
CA ASN A 121 5.62 -7.83 0.39
C ASN A 121 6.08 -7.44 -1.01
N CYS A 122 5.15 -7.07 -1.88
CA CYS A 122 5.44 -6.61 -3.24
C CYS A 122 4.70 -5.30 -3.50
N MET A 123 5.42 -4.29 -3.94
CA MET A 123 4.88 -2.98 -4.31
C MET A 123 5.19 -2.72 -5.77
N ARG A 124 4.22 -2.12 -6.46
CA ARG A 124 4.38 -1.64 -7.84
C ARG A 124 3.82 -0.24 -7.95
N VAL A 125 4.58 0.65 -8.58
CA VAL A 125 4.18 2.02 -8.90
C VAL A 125 4.31 2.21 -10.40
N ASP A 126 3.18 2.45 -11.06
CA ASP A 126 3.15 2.82 -12.47
C ASP A 126 2.93 4.34 -12.55
N ALA A 127 3.77 5.03 -13.33
CA ALA A 127 3.74 6.47 -13.50
C ALA A 127 3.77 6.83 -14.99
N VAL A 128 2.96 7.82 -15.38
CA VAL A 128 2.90 8.34 -16.74
C VAL A 128 3.24 9.82 -16.70
N GLY A 129 4.28 10.21 -17.43
CA GLY A 129 4.72 11.59 -17.59
C GLY A 129 3.78 12.39 -18.51
N ALA A 130 3.85 13.72 -18.41
CA ALA A 130 3.08 14.62 -19.29
C ALA A 130 3.47 14.49 -20.78
N ASP A 131 4.67 13.98 -21.05
CA ASP A 131 5.20 13.64 -22.37
C ASP A 131 4.76 12.24 -22.86
N GLY A 132 3.98 11.51 -22.06
CA GLY A 132 3.56 10.14 -22.32
C GLY A 132 4.60 9.09 -21.94
N THR A 133 5.74 9.47 -21.34
CA THR A 133 6.73 8.49 -20.87
C THR A 133 6.15 7.67 -19.72
N GLU A 134 6.08 6.36 -19.88
CA GLU A 134 5.59 5.45 -18.84
C GLU A 134 6.76 4.77 -18.12
N LEU A 135 6.70 4.72 -16.79
CA LEU A 135 7.67 4.08 -15.93
C LEU A 135 6.98 3.18 -14.90
N THR A 136 7.53 2.00 -14.70
CA THR A 136 7.11 1.06 -13.66
C THR A 136 8.26 0.82 -12.69
N LEU A 137 8.01 1.06 -11.40
CA LEU A 137 8.88 0.65 -10.30
C LEU A 137 8.28 -0.59 -9.63
N ARG A 138 9.06 -1.67 -9.51
CA ARG A 138 8.71 -2.87 -8.74
C ARG A 138 9.68 -3.03 -7.57
N VAL A 139 9.12 -3.25 -6.38
CA VAL A 139 9.87 -3.48 -5.15
C VAL A 139 9.34 -4.73 -4.47
N THR A 140 10.23 -5.66 -4.13
CA THR A 140 9.87 -6.84 -3.33
C THR A 140 10.75 -6.91 -2.09
N HIS A 141 10.12 -7.16 -0.95
CA HIS A 141 10.78 -7.55 0.30
C HIS A 141 10.36 -8.96 0.67
N HIS A 142 11.27 -9.72 1.27
CA HIS A 142 10.96 -11.05 1.79
C HIS A 142 10.03 -11.02 3.01
N ASP A 143 10.03 -9.90 3.74
CA ASP A 143 9.27 -9.72 4.96
C ASP A 143 8.67 -8.30 5.02
N LEU A 144 7.36 -8.23 5.21
CA LEU A 144 6.60 -6.98 5.27
C LEU A 144 6.93 -6.16 6.53
N GLU A 145 7.07 -6.81 7.69
CA GLU A 145 7.34 -6.10 8.94
C GLU A 145 8.72 -5.43 8.88
N GLN A 146 9.70 -6.12 8.32
CA GLN A 146 11.02 -5.58 8.04
C GLN A 146 10.96 -4.43 7.04
N ALA A 147 10.20 -4.55 5.95
CA ALA A 147 10.04 -3.47 4.97
C ALA A 147 9.48 -2.20 5.61
N VAL A 148 8.41 -2.33 6.41
CA VAL A 148 7.80 -1.22 7.15
C VAL A 148 8.77 -0.65 8.19
N GLY A 149 9.48 -1.51 8.92
CA GLY A 149 10.47 -1.11 9.92
C GLY A 149 11.64 -0.33 9.32
N ILE A 150 12.19 -0.80 8.20
CA ILE A 150 13.27 -0.11 7.48
C ILE A 150 12.77 1.23 6.94
N GLY A 151 11.58 1.29 6.33
CA GLY A 151 10.99 2.54 5.83
C GLY A 151 10.79 3.57 6.95
N THR A 152 10.24 3.12 8.08
CA THR A 152 10.03 3.95 9.28
C THR A 152 11.36 4.47 9.84
N ALA A 153 12.35 3.58 9.98
CA ALA A 153 13.67 3.96 10.48
C ALA A 153 14.41 4.90 9.51
N ALA A 154 14.24 4.72 8.20
CA ALA A 154 14.82 5.58 7.18
C ALA A 154 14.29 7.02 7.26
N PHE A 155 12.98 7.18 7.46
CA PHE A 155 12.36 8.48 7.69
C PHE A 155 12.79 9.08 9.04
N GLY A 156 12.77 8.28 10.11
CA GLY A 156 13.25 8.69 11.44
C GLY A 156 14.71 9.15 11.45
N MET A 157 15.56 8.58 10.61
CA MET A 157 16.95 9.02 10.44
C MET A 157 17.03 10.44 9.88
N GLU A 158 16.18 10.81 8.91
CA GLU A 158 16.16 12.19 8.40
C GLU A 158 15.71 13.19 9.48
N ILE A 159 14.80 12.78 10.38
CA ILE A 159 14.41 13.60 11.53
C ILE A 159 15.62 13.81 12.47
N LEU A 160 16.33 12.73 12.83
CA LEU A 160 17.48 12.81 13.74
C LEU A 160 18.65 13.61 13.18
N LEU A 161 18.82 13.61 11.84
CA LEU A 161 19.82 14.41 11.15
C LEU A 161 19.43 15.89 11.05
N GLY A 162 18.25 16.30 11.52
CA GLY A 162 17.75 17.66 11.42
C GLY A 162 17.32 18.06 10.01
N ASN A 163 17.05 17.07 9.15
CA ASN A 163 16.66 17.31 7.76
C ASN A 163 15.14 17.47 7.59
N VAL A 164 14.35 17.22 8.63
CA VAL A 164 12.89 17.37 8.60
C VAL A 164 12.50 18.62 9.38
N GLU A 165 11.70 19.48 8.76
CA GLU A 165 11.19 20.70 9.41
C GLU A 165 10.25 20.36 10.57
N ASN A 166 10.17 21.28 11.54
CA ASN A 166 9.24 21.14 12.66
C ASN A 166 7.80 21.19 12.16
N GLY A 167 6.99 20.17 12.49
CA GLY A 167 5.57 20.12 12.15
C GLY A 167 5.12 18.74 11.71
N VAL A 168 4.01 18.70 10.99
CA VAL A 168 3.54 17.49 10.30
C VAL A 168 4.16 17.48 8.91
N CYS A 169 4.85 16.39 8.57
CA CYS A 169 5.50 16.22 7.27
C CYS A 169 5.25 14.81 6.73
N PHE A 170 4.73 14.73 5.51
CA PHE A 170 4.60 13.49 4.77
C PHE A 170 5.90 13.19 4.01
N PRO A 171 6.27 11.91 3.82
CA PRO A 171 7.48 11.54 3.07
C PRO A 171 7.57 12.14 1.67
N ILE A 172 6.44 12.43 1.03
CA ILE A 172 6.36 12.99 -0.31
C ILE A 172 6.72 14.48 -0.38
N GLU A 173 6.54 15.22 0.73
CA GLU A 173 6.84 16.66 0.84
C GLU A 173 8.34 16.94 1.02
N MET A 174 9.11 15.89 1.32
CA MET A 174 10.55 15.98 1.49
C MET A 174 11.27 16.38 0.20
N THR A 175 12.40 17.06 0.36
CA THR A 175 13.27 17.44 -0.77
C THR A 175 13.74 16.20 -1.54
N GLN A 176 14.12 16.39 -2.80
CA GLN A 176 14.59 15.28 -3.63
C GLN A 176 15.80 14.56 -3.00
N THR A 177 16.70 15.30 -2.35
CA THR A 177 17.88 14.74 -1.65
C THR A 177 17.47 13.84 -0.49
N GLN A 178 16.54 14.29 0.36
CA GLN A 178 16.01 13.50 1.48
C GLN A 178 15.27 12.26 0.99
N ARG A 179 14.42 12.39 -0.03
CA ARG A 179 13.72 11.25 -0.63
C ARG A 179 14.69 10.22 -1.20
N LYS A 180 15.76 10.65 -1.88
CA LYS A 180 16.83 9.75 -2.35
C LYS A 180 17.54 9.05 -1.19
N ALA A 181 17.83 9.76 -0.09
CA ALA A 181 18.45 9.18 1.09
C ALA A 181 17.55 8.13 1.76
N ILE A 182 16.25 8.42 1.88
CA ILE A 182 15.24 7.48 2.41
C ILE A 182 15.15 6.26 1.51
N LEU A 183 14.98 6.43 0.20
CA LEU A 183 14.88 5.31 -0.74
C LEU A 183 16.15 4.46 -0.75
N ALA A 184 17.33 5.05 -0.63
CA ALA A 184 18.59 4.32 -0.52
C ALA A 184 18.66 3.44 0.74
N ARG A 185 18.04 3.86 1.85
CA ARG A 185 17.91 3.05 3.07
C ARG A 185 16.77 2.02 2.95
N ALA A 186 15.63 2.41 2.41
CA ALA A 186 14.46 1.56 2.20
C ALA A 186 14.73 0.40 1.23
N LYS A 187 15.63 0.61 0.26
CA LYS A 187 16.10 -0.43 -0.68
C LYS A 187 16.89 -1.56 0.00
N ARG A 188 17.33 -1.41 1.25
CA ARG A 188 18.03 -2.48 1.96
C ARG A 188 17.11 -3.68 2.15
N GLU A 189 17.67 -4.89 2.05
CA GLU A 189 16.93 -6.14 2.21
C GLU A 189 15.78 -6.35 1.20
N THR A 190 15.73 -5.57 0.11
CA THR A 190 14.83 -5.86 -1.01
C THR A 190 15.38 -7.02 -1.83
N SER A 191 14.51 -7.95 -2.21
CA SER A 191 14.84 -9.02 -3.14
C SER A 191 14.65 -8.61 -4.60
N LEU A 192 13.86 -7.55 -4.85
CA LEU A 192 13.70 -6.91 -6.15
C LEU A 192 13.62 -5.39 -5.96
N TRP A 193 14.38 -4.65 -6.77
CA TRP A 193 14.23 -3.21 -6.96
C TRP A 193 14.51 -2.88 -8.42
N GLU A 194 13.45 -2.74 -9.20
CA GLU A 194 13.51 -2.66 -10.66
C GLU A 194 12.72 -1.45 -11.12
N LEU A 195 13.37 -0.55 -11.86
CA LEU A 195 12.75 0.61 -12.49
C LEU A 195 12.93 0.47 -14.00
N GLU A 196 11.82 0.35 -14.72
CA GLU A 196 11.80 0.08 -16.16
C GLU A 196 10.79 1.00 -16.86
N PRO A 197 10.98 1.27 -18.16
CA PRO A 197 9.88 1.75 -18.99
C PRO A 197 8.70 0.79 -18.90
N SER A 198 7.47 1.31 -18.76
CA SER A 198 6.29 0.44 -18.79
C SER A 198 6.16 -0.18 -20.19
N SER A 199 5.90 -1.49 -20.24
CA SER A 199 5.72 -2.30 -21.44
C SER A 199 4.27 -2.39 -21.87
#